data_AF-A0A3M6DUK8-F1
#
_entry.id   AF-A0A3M6DUK8-F1
#
_cell.length_a   1.000
_cell.length_b   1.000
_cell.length_c   1.000
_cell.angle_alpha   90.00
_cell.angle_beta   90.00
_cell.angle_gamma   90.00
#
_symmetry.space_group_name_H-M   'P 1'
#
loop_
_entity.id
_entity.type
_entity.pdbx_description
1 polymer ?
#
loop_
_entity_poly.entity_id
_entity_poly.type
_entity_poly.pdbx_seq_one_letter_code
_entity_poly.pdbx_strand_id
1 'polypeptide(L)'
;MINTKKMSLSHVVSAVDNRPIFYGGRIVALTQHPDYFHIGADRELQYALQAFWKQDQGVATTDAELRSWLMARYPRQVPHLKRDQRFQPAWAPLLASVAEACEQGRKPALIGPLTLLWLSDVQGDQVDRLDLLEHLLPVYGEIFGRLAARGVEWIQIDEPILALDLLLAWSNAFERAYHILQYSPLKKLIGLYHGDLRPNLGVAALLPVAGLHLDSVTEPELLAPVFDRLPVYKVLSLGECDTHSGWHQESLLEARARFGENLMVADQFAA
;
A
#
# COMPACT_ATOMS: atom_id res chain seq x y z
N MET A 1 -34.64 -50.25 25.89
CA MET A 1 -34.19 -49.89 24.54
C MET A 1 -33.83 -48.41 24.53
N ILE A 2 -32.56 -48.14 24.29
CA ILE A 2 -31.92 -46.82 24.31
C ILE A 2 -32.25 -46.12 22.98
N ASN A 3 -32.70 -44.85 23.02
CA ASN A 3 -32.58 -44.00 21.83
C ASN A 3 -32.33 -42.53 22.20
N THR A 4 -31.04 -42.26 22.40
CA THR A 4 -30.24 -41.11 21.94
C THR A 4 -30.95 -39.78 21.63
N LYS A 5 -30.84 -38.86 22.60
CA LYS A 5 -30.97 -37.42 22.46
C LYS A 5 -29.83 -36.91 21.54
N LYS A 6 -30.13 -36.55 20.30
CA LYS A 6 -29.16 -35.97 19.36
C LYS A 6 -28.80 -34.55 19.83
N MET A 7 -27.63 -34.41 20.46
CA MET A 7 -26.93 -33.14 20.55
C MET A 7 -26.53 -32.73 19.12
N SER A 8 -27.08 -31.63 18.62
CA SER A 8 -26.59 -30.99 17.40
C SER A 8 -25.65 -29.86 17.79
N LEU A 9 -24.36 -30.20 17.72
CA LEU A 9 -23.17 -29.37 17.52
C LEU A 9 -23.42 -27.87 17.31
N SER A 10 -22.97 -27.10 18.30
CA SER A 10 -22.23 -25.84 18.18
C SER A 10 -21.98 -25.34 16.75
N HIS A 11 -22.73 -24.31 16.35
CA HIS A 11 -22.22 -23.33 15.41
C HIS A 11 -21.10 -22.53 16.09
N VAL A 12 -19.86 -22.95 15.87
CA VAL A 12 -18.72 -22.04 15.99
C VAL A 12 -18.83 -21.07 14.82
N VAL A 13 -19.49 -19.94 15.05
CA VAL A 13 -19.54 -18.84 14.10
C VAL A 13 -18.14 -18.23 14.06
N SER A 14 -17.48 -18.42 12.91
CA SER A 14 -16.18 -17.82 12.60
C SER A 14 -16.28 -16.29 12.67
N ALA A 15 -15.53 -15.69 13.59
CA ALA A 15 -15.48 -14.24 13.87
C ALA A 15 -14.64 -13.46 12.84
N VAL A 16 -14.77 -13.77 11.54
CA VAL A 16 -13.75 -13.42 10.52
C VAL A 16 -14.12 -12.26 9.60
N ASP A 17 -15.31 -11.66 9.77
CA ASP A 17 -15.82 -10.70 8.76
C ASP A 17 -16.20 -9.30 9.27
N ASN A 18 -15.94 -8.91 10.53
CA ASN A 18 -16.49 -7.63 11.05
C ASN A 18 -18.00 -7.51 10.74
N ARG A 19 -18.74 -8.64 10.75
CA ARG A 19 -20.19 -8.60 10.53
C ARG A 19 -20.83 -7.94 11.75
N PRO A 20 -21.74 -6.98 11.55
CA PRO A 20 -22.50 -6.43 12.66
C PRO A 20 -23.20 -7.58 13.41
N ILE A 21 -22.97 -7.68 14.72
CA ILE A 21 -23.71 -8.62 15.55
C ILE A 21 -25.11 -8.02 15.74
N PHE A 22 -26.12 -8.70 15.19
CA PHE A 22 -27.51 -8.33 15.33
C PHE A 22 -28.11 -9.03 16.55
N TYR A 23 -28.66 -8.24 17.48
CA TYR A 23 -29.50 -8.75 18.57
C TYR A 23 -30.78 -7.91 18.60
N GLY A 24 -31.93 -8.55 18.40
CA GLY A 24 -33.24 -7.86 18.43
C GLY A 24 -33.45 -6.77 17.36
N GLY A 25 -32.87 -6.91 16.17
CA GLY A 25 -33.05 -5.95 15.06
C GLY A 25 -32.26 -4.64 15.18
N ARG A 26 -31.33 -4.55 16.14
CA ARG A 26 -30.38 -3.43 16.29
C ARG A 26 -28.94 -3.92 16.13
N ILE A 27 -28.08 -3.08 15.53
CA ILE A 27 -26.63 -3.30 15.44
C ILE A 27 -26.07 -3.09 16.85
N VAL A 28 -25.48 -4.12 17.46
CA VAL A 28 -25.05 -4.05 18.87
C VAL A 28 -23.55 -3.75 19.03
N ALA A 29 -22.70 -4.18 18.10
CA ALA A 29 -21.31 -3.71 17.98
C ALA A 29 -20.64 -4.38 16.76
N LEU A 30 -19.71 -3.66 16.11
CA LEU A 30 -18.54 -4.29 15.52
C LEU A 30 -17.63 -4.59 16.71
N THR A 31 -17.36 -5.84 17.04
CA THR A 31 -16.36 -6.17 18.07
C THR A 31 -14.97 -5.80 17.54
N GLN A 32 -14.65 -4.51 17.56
CA GLN A 32 -13.28 -4.04 17.48
C GLN A 32 -12.61 -4.50 18.77
N HIS A 33 -11.89 -5.61 18.70
CA HIS A 33 -10.99 -5.96 19.78
C HIS A 33 -9.96 -4.80 19.88
N PRO A 34 -9.86 -4.13 21.04
CA PRO A 34 -9.04 -2.93 21.19
C PRO A 34 -7.54 -3.18 20.96
N ASP A 35 -7.13 -4.45 20.87
CA ASP A 35 -5.75 -4.86 20.67
C ASP A 35 -5.34 -5.01 19.20
N TYR A 36 -6.25 -4.91 18.23
CA TYR A 36 -5.91 -5.04 16.81
C TYR A 36 -5.74 -3.69 16.11
N PHE A 37 -4.60 -3.55 15.44
CA PHE A 37 -4.36 -2.48 14.49
C PHE A 37 -5.02 -2.84 13.16
N HIS A 38 -5.74 -1.89 12.59
CA HIS A 38 -6.61 -2.13 11.44
C HIS A 38 -5.96 -1.61 10.15
N ILE A 39 -5.81 -2.48 9.14
CA ILE A 39 -5.22 -2.16 7.83
C ILE A 39 -6.33 -1.87 6.81
N GLY A 40 -6.22 -0.80 6.02
CA GLY A 40 -7.17 -0.49 4.95
C GLY A 40 -8.11 0.69 5.23
N ALA A 41 -7.90 1.43 6.31
CA ALA A 41 -8.58 2.69 6.61
C ALA A 41 -7.63 3.89 6.46
N ASP A 42 -6.59 3.74 5.66
CA ASP A 42 -5.41 4.61 5.66
C ASP A 42 -5.51 5.80 4.69
N ARG A 43 -6.72 6.15 4.23
CA ARG A 43 -6.95 7.20 3.23
C ARG A 43 -6.43 8.57 3.69
N GLU A 44 -6.64 8.90 4.95
CA GLU A 44 -6.14 10.15 5.54
C GLU A 44 -4.62 10.17 5.64
N LEU A 45 -4.00 9.02 5.96
CA LEU A 45 -2.54 8.87 5.94
C LEU A 45 -2.01 9.01 4.50
N GLN A 46 -2.68 8.40 3.52
CA GLN A 46 -2.35 8.53 2.11
C GLN A 46 -2.36 10.00 1.66
N TYR A 47 -3.41 10.75 1.98
CA TYR A 47 -3.48 12.18 1.67
C TYR A 47 -2.41 13.00 2.38
N ALA A 48 -2.11 12.68 3.65
CA ALA A 48 -1.04 13.36 4.39
C ALA A 48 0.32 13.14 3.71
N LEU A 49 0.63 11.91 3.29
CA LEU A 49 1.87 11.61 2.59
C LEU A 49 1.91 12.30 1.22
N GLN A 50 0.85 12.20 0.40
CA GLN A 50 0.77 12.94 -0.85
C GLN A 50 1.00 14.45 -0.66
N ALA A 51 0.45 15.04 0.41
CA ALA A 51 0.66 16.45 0.73
C ALA A 51 2.10 16.77 1.14
N PHE A 52 2.78 15.88 1.87
CA PHE A 52 4.21 16.02 2.21
C PHE A 52 5.06 16.14 0.95
N TRP A 53 4.88 15.21 0.01
CA TRP A 53 5.66 15.14 -1.21
C TRP A 53 5.25 16.19 -2.26
N LYS A 54 3.99 16.64 -2.28
CA LYS A 54 3.56 17.77 -3.13
C LYS A 54 4.09 19.13 -2.69
N GLN A 55 4.43 19.30 -1.42
CA GLN A 55 4.90 20.59 -0.89
C GLN A 55 6.36 20.92 -1.25
N ASP A 56 6.99 20.11 -2.10
CA ASP A 56 8.32 20.37 -2.67
C ASP A 56 9.35 20.74 -1.60
N GLN A 57 9.47 19.88 -0.58
CA GLN A 57 10.71 19.85 0.19
C GLN A 57 11.78 19.20 -0.68
N GLY A 58 12.24 19.96 -1.68
CA GLY A 58 13.50 19.70 -2.33
C GLY A 58 14.57 19.55 -1.24
N VAL A 59 15.45 18.58 -1.43
CA VAL A 59 16.55 18.19 -0.53
C VAL A 59 16.17 17.10 0.49
N ALA A 60 16.61 15.87 0.16
CA ALA A 60 16.91 14.76 1.06
C ALA A 60 16.10 14.72 2.36
N THR A 61 14.87 14.22 2.29
CA THR A 61 14.09 13.94 3.48
C THR A 61 14.69 12.73 4.20
N THR A 62 15.38 13.00 5.30
CA THR A 62 15.86 11.94 6.19
C THR A 62 14.66 11.26 6.88
N ASP A 63 14.85 10.03 7.38
CA ASP A 63 13.83 9.31 8.19
C ASP A 63 13.19 10.22 9.24
N ALA A 64 14.04 10.96 9.97
CA ALA A 64 13.63 11.80 11.08
C ALA A 64 12.72 12.96 10.66
N GLU A 65 12.95 13.56 9.49
CA GLU A 65 12.19 14.72 9.01
C GLU A 65 10.78 14.32 8.60
N LEU A 66 10.63 13.24 7.82
CA LEU A 66 9.31 12.73 7.43
C LEU A 66 8.46 12.39 8.67
N ARG A 67 9.05 11.67 9.63
CA ARG A 67 8.34 11.28 10.86
C ARG A 67 8.00 12.48 11.72
N SER A 68 8.94 13.40 11.92
CA SER A 68 8.72 14.63 12.68
C SER A 68 7.61 15.48 12.06
N TRP A 69 7.62 15.64 10.73
CA TRP A 69 6.57 16.35 10.01
C TRP A 69 5.21 15.70 10.18
N LEU A 70 5.12 14.37 10.04
CA LEU A 70 3.86 13.64 10.19
C LEU A 70 3.32 13.78 11.62
N MET A 71 4.18 13.64 12.62
CA MET A 71 3.83 13.84 14.03
C MET A 71 3.36 15.26 14.33
N ALA A 72 4.01 16.27 13.74
CA ALA A 72 3.66 17.66 13.97
C ALA A 72 2.36 18.08 13.27
N ARG A 73 2.12 17.60 12.05
CA ARG A 73 1.06 18.10 11.18
C ARG A 73 -0.20 17.22 11.18
N TYR A 74 -0.01 15.91 11.34
CA TYR A 74 -1.07 14.90 11.31
C TYR A 74 -0.89 13.86 12.44
N PRO A 75 -0.84 14.28 13.72
CA PRO A 75 -0.55 13.37 14.84
C PRO A 75 -1.53 12.20 14.94
N ARG A 76 -2.78 12.36 14.48
CA ARG A 76 -3.79 11.29 14.48
C ARG A 76 -3.54 10.20 13.44
N GLN A 77 -2.70 10.47 12.44
CA GLN A 77 -2.38 9.54 11.36
C GLN A 77 -1.10 8.74 11.62
N VAL A 78 -0.37 9.06 12.70
CA VAL A 78 0.79 8.29 13.11
C VAL A 78 0.30 6.94 13.66
N PRO A 79 0.72 5.81 13.07
CA PRO A 79 0.34 4.51 13.58
C PRO A 79 1.03 4.27 14.93
N HIS A 80 0.27 4.02 15.99
CA HIS A 80 0.82 3.64 17.29
C HIS A 80 0.72 2.12 17.46
N LEU A 81 1.86 1.43 17.51
CA LEU A 81 1.94 -0.02 17.61
C LEU A 81 2.57 -0.45 18.95
N LYS A 82 2.37 -1.72 19.30
CA LYS A 82 3.00 -2.38 20.45
C LYS A 82 3.95 -3.48 19.98
N ARG A 83 4.84 -3.96 20.84
CA ARG A 83 5.78 -5.06 20.53
C ARG A 83 5.10 -6.32 19.95
N ASP A 84 3.97 -6.70 20.51
CA ASP A 84 3.20 -7.89 20.09
C ASP A 84 1.93 -7.49 19.33
N GLN A 85 2.01 -6.41 18.54
CA GLN A 85 0.86 -5.86 17.83
C GLN A 85 0.23 -6.90 16.91
N ARG A 86 -1.08 -7.10 17.05
CA ARG A 86 -1.88 -7.90 16.13
C ARG A 86 -2.49 -7.01 15.07
N PHE A 87 -2.54 -7.50 13.84
CA PHE A 87 -3.08 -6.78 12.70
C PHE A 87 -4.34 -7.47 12.19
N GLN A 88 -5.30 -6.69 11.69
CA GLN A 88 -6.46 -7.23 10.99
C GLN A 88 -6.93 -6.28 9.89
N PRO A 89 -7.58 -6.77 8.83
CA PRO A 89 -8.13 -5.89 7.80
C PRO A 89 -9.37 -5.13 8.29
N ALA A 90 -9.43 -3.85 7.98
CA ALA A 90 -10.63 -3.03 8.11
C ALA A 90 -11.55 -3.25 6.90
N TRP A 91 -12.22 -4.41 6.83
CA TRP A 91 -12.95 -4.81 5.61
C TRP A 91 -13.98 -3.80 5.11
N ALA A 92 -14.80 -3.25 5.99
CA ALA A 92 -15.85 -2.31 5.59
C ALA A 92 -15.29 -1.04 4.91
N PRO A 93 -14.37 -0.27 5.53
CA PRO A 93 -13.79 0.90 4.85
C PRO A 93 -12.90 0.53 3.67
N LEU A 94 -12.14 -0.57 3.74
CA LEU A 94 -11.28 -1.02 2.64
C LEU A 94 -12.12 -1.32 1.39
N LEU A 95 -13.19 -2.10 1.53
CA LEU A 95 -14.06 -2.45 0.40
C LEU A 95 -14.83 -1.24 -0.13
N ALA A 96 -15.24 -0.32 0.74
CA ALA A 96 -15.85 0.93 0.31
C ALA A 96 -14.89 1.79 -0.53
N SER A 97 -13.64 1.93 -0.08
CA SER A 97 -12.58 2.66 -0.81
C SER A 97 -12.27 2.02 -2.16
N VAL A 98 -12.16 0.69 -2.19
CA VAL A 98 -11.95 -0.08 -3.43
C VAL A 98 -13.09 0.13 -4.42
N ALA A 99 -14.35 0.04 -3.94
CA ALA A 99 -15.51 0.25 -4.80
C ALA A 99 -15.56 1.68 -5.36
N GLU A 100 -15.31 2.70 -4.51
CA GLU A 100 -15.23 4.10 -4.95
C GLU A 100 -14.16 4.31 -6.02
N ALA A 101 -12.97 3.74 -5.84
CA ALA A 101 -11.89 3.83 -6.81
C ALA A 101 -12.29 3.18 -8.15
N CYS A 102 -12.83 1.96 -8.11
CA CYS A 102 -13.28 1.25 -9.31
C CYS A 102 -14.41 1.99 -10.04
N GLU A 103 -15.37 2.56 -9.33
CA GLU A 103 -16.46 3.38 -9.91
C GLU A 103 -15.94 4.63 -10.62
N GLN A 104 -14.83 5.20 -10.14
CA GLN A 104 -14.14 6.34 -10.75
C GLN A 104 -13.17 5.93 -11.87
N GLY A 105 -13.07 4.63 -12.20
CA GLY A 105 -12.10 4.12 -13.16
C GLY A 105 -10.64 4.26 -12.69
N ARG A 106 -10.43 4.32 -11.37
CA ARG A 106 -9.14 4.45 -10.72
C ARG A 106 -8.71 3.12 -10.12
N LYS A 107 -7.40 2.91 -10.03
CA LYS A 107 -6.85 1.78 -9.28
C LYS A 107 -7.06 1.96 -7.78
N PRO A 108 -7.57 0.95 -7.05
CA PRO A 108 -7.56 0.96 -5.60
C PRO A 108 -6.13 1.08 -5.08
N ALA A 109 -5.94 1.87 -4.03
CA ALA A 109 -4.64 2.09 -3.42
C ALA A 109 -4.66 1.76 -1.92
N LEU A 110 -3.52 1.31 -1.41
CA LEU A 110 -3.30 0.98 -0.02
C LEU A 110 -1.87 1.39 0.38
N ILE A 111 -1.68 1.90 1.59
CA ILE A 111 -0.32 2.12 2.12
C ILE A 111 0.41 0.78 2.19
N GLY A 112 1.68 0.75 1.81
CA GLY A 112 2.48 -0.46 1.85
C GLY A 112 2.91 -0.86 3.26
N PRO A 113 3.20 -2.16 3.48
CA PRO A 113 3.56 -2.67 4.79
C PRO A 113 4.83 -2.02 5.35
N LEU A 114 5.82 -1.70 4.51
CA LEU A 114 7.08 -1.13 4.98
C LEU A 114 6.90 0.34 5.33
N THR A 115 6.22 1.11 4.48
CA THR A 115 5.87 2.51 4.78
C THR A 115 5.05 2.62 6.06
N LEU A 116 4.05 1.76 6.25
CA LEU A 116 3.27 1.75 7.48
C LEU A 116 4.16 1.56 8.72
N LEU A 117 5.03 0.54 8.71
CA LEU A 117 5.94 0.26 9.82
C LEU A 117 6.97 1.38 10.02
N TRP A 118 7.49 1.96 8.94
CA TRP A 118 8.45 3.05 8.98
C TRP A 118 7.88 4.29 9.67
N LEU A 119 6.63 4.63 9.35
CA LEU A 119 5.92 5.78 9.92
C LEU A 119 5.39 5.51 11.33
N SER A 120 5.38 4.25 11.77
CA SER A 120 4.85 3.85 13.07
C SER A 120 5.70 4.35 14.22
N ASP A 121 5.02 4.71 15.30
CA ASP A 121 5.56 4.89 16.63
C ASP A 121 5.27 3.64 17.47
N VAL A 122 6.32 2.98 17.97
CA VAL A 122 6.19 1.68 18.65
C VAL A 122 6.47 1.85 20.14
N GLN A 123 5.48 1.46 20.95
CA GLN A 123 5.59 1.52 22.41
C GLN A 123 6.42 0.34 22.94
N GLY A 124 7.40 0.66 23.77
CA GLY A 124 8.26 -0.30 24.47
C GLY A 124 9.74 -0.08 24.13
N ASP A 125 10.60 -0.18 25.14
CA ASP A 125 12.04 -0.02 24.95
C ASP A 125 12.60 -1.08 23.99
N GLN A 126 13.43 -0.65 23.05
CA GLN A 126 14.22 -1.50 22.14
C GLN A 126 13.41 -2.45 21.23
N VAL A 127 12.27 -2.00 20.69
CA VAL A 127 11.56 -2.75 19.64
C VAL A 127 12.00 -2.25 18.27
N ASP A 128 12.52 -3.14 17.42
CA ASP A 128 12.71 -2.84 16.01
C ASP A 128 11.37 -2.95 15.29
N ARG A 129 11.00 -1.91 14.53
CA ARG A 129 9.75 -1.86 13.77
C ARG A 129 9.68 -2.95 12.72
N LEU A 130 10.83 -3.37 12.19
CA LEU A 130 10.93 -4.46 11.22
C LEU A 130 10.52 -5.83 11.82
N ASP A 131 10.61 -6.01 13.14
CA ASP A 131 10.19 -7.26 13.80
C ASP A 131 8.68 -7.51 13.65
N LEU A 132 7.89 -6.44 13.48
CA LEU A 132 6.44 -6.52 13.28
C LEU A 132 6.06 -6.96 11.85
N LEU A 133 7.01 -6.94 10.91
CA LEU A 133 6.74 -7.25 9.50
C LEU A 133 6.20 -8.66 9.32
N GLU A 134 6.72 -9.65 10.05
CA GLU A 134 6.27 -11.04 9.96
C GLU A 134 4.79 -11.22 10.36
N HIS A 135 4.31 -10.40 11.29
CA HIS A 135 2.91 -10.38 11.70
C HIS A 135 2.01 -9.60 10.74
N LEU A 136 2.58 -8.63 10.01
CA LEU A 136 1.86 -7.76 9.10
C LEU A 136 1.62 -8.40 7.72
N LEU A 137 2.62 -9.09 7.16
CA LEU A 137 2.54 -9.67 5.80
C LEU A 137 1.37 -10.64 5.58
N PRO A 138 1.02 -11.55 6.51
CA PRO A 138 -0.14 -12.43 6.34
C PRO A 138 -1.45 -11.66 6.14
N VAL A 139 -1.60 -10.50 6.80
CA VAL A 139 -2.79 -9.65 6.70
C VAL A 139 -2.89 -8.99 5.32
N TYR A 140 -1.78 -8.51 4.76
CA TYR A 140 -1.75 -8.03 3.38
C TYR A 140 -2.04 -9.14 2.37
N GLY A 141 -1.50 -10.34 2.59
CA GLY A 141 -1.82 -11.52 1.78
C GLY A 141 -3.32 -11.85 1.78
N GLU A 142 -3.97 -11.78 2.94
CA GLU A 142 -5.41 -11.96 3.08
C GLU A 142 -6.20 -10.88 2.32
N ILE A 143 -5.81 -9.61 2.47
CA ILE A 143 -6.39 -8.47 1.73
C ILE A 143 -6.32 -8.74 0.23
N PHE A 144 -5.14 -9.05 -0.30
CA PHE A 144 -4.97 -9.25 -1.73
C PHE A 144 -5.76 -10.45 -2.26
N GLY A 145 -5.78 -11.56 -1.51
CA GLY A 145 -6.54 -12.75 -1.89
C GLY A 145 -8.05 -12.49 -1.96
N ARG A 146 -8.60 -11.77 -0.97
CA ARG A 146 -10.03 -11.44 -0.93
C ARG A 146 -10.45 -10.37 -1.93
N LEU A 147 -9.56 -9.43 -2.29
CA LEU A 147 -9.81 -8.46 -3.36
C LEU A 147 -9.80 -9.14 -4.73
N ALA A 148 -8.81 -10.01 -5.00
CA ALA A 148 -8.80 -10.79 -6.23
C ALA A 148 -10.03 -11.69 -6.38
N ALA A 149 -10.48 -12.33 -5.29
CA ALA A 149 -11.71 -13.13 -5.29
C ALA A 149 -12.99 -12.32 -5.60
N ARG A 150 -12.93 -10.99 -5.50
CA ARG A 150 -14.01 -10.06 -5.86
C ARG A 150 -13.87 -9.50 -7.27
N GLY A 151 -12.89 -9.95 -8.05
CA GLY A 151 -12.65 -9.49 -9.42
C GLY A 151 -11.80 -8.24 -9.54
N VAL A 152 -11.18 -7.76 -8.45
CA VAL A 152 -10.20 -6.67 -8.55
C VAL A 152 -8.95 -7.22 -9.21
N GLU A 153 -8.53 -6.62 -10.31
CA GLU A 153 -7.31 -7.05 -11.03
C GLU A 153 -6.04 -6.37 -10.53
N TRP A 154 -6.14 -5.09 -10.17
CA TRP A 154 -5.01 -4.23 -9.86
C TRP A 154 -5.14 -3.60 -8.47
N ILE A 155 -4.01 -3.45 -7.81
CA ILE A 155 -3.89 -2.63 -6.60
C ILE A 155 -2.58 -1.85 -6.63
N GLN A 156 -2.64 -0.58 -6.24
CA GLN A 156 -1.47 0.22 -5.91
C GLN A 156 -1.12 0.04 -4.45
N ILE A 157 0.15 -0.20 -4.19
CA ILE A 157 0.73 -0.29 -2.85
C ILE A 157 1.69 0.88 -2.71
N ASP A 158 1.32 1.87 -1.90
CA ASP A 158 2.10 3.10 -1.73
C ASP A 158 3.28 2.86 -0.81
N GLU A 159 4.48 2.90 -1.39
CA GLU A 159 5.75 2.75 -0.68
C GLU A 159 6.66 3.97 -0.87
N PRO A 160 6.22 5.19 -0.54
CA PRO A 160 6.99 6.41 -0.78
C PRO A 160 8.31 6.45 0.00
N ILE A 161 8.49 5.62 1.03
CA ILE A 161 9.77 5.54 1.75
C ILE A 161 10.92 5.04 0.87
N LEU A 162 10.64 4.41 -0.28
CA LEU A 162 11.66 4.03 -1.26
C LEU A 162 12.38 5.24 -1.87
N ALA A 163 11.79 6.44 -1.79
CA ALA A 163 12.45 7.68 -2.21
C ALA A 163 13.40 8.26 -1.13
N LEU A 164 13.47 7.65 0.06
CA LEU A 164 14.36 8.06 1.15
C LEU A 164 15.69 7.30 1.10
N ASP A 165 16.68 7.79 1.84
CA ASP A 165 17.91 7.04 2.09
C ASP A 165 17.65 5.93 3.13
N LEU A 166 17.50 4.70 2.64
CA LEU A 166 17.11 3.55 3.46
C LEU A 166 18.33 2.76 3.93
N LEU A 167 18.25 2.32 5.18
CA LEU A 167 19.19 1.41 5.80
C LEU A 167 19.13 0.06 5.05
N LEU A 168 20.26 -0.64 4.94
CA LEU A 168 20.32 -1.93 4.24
C LEU A 168 19.29 -2.96 4.75
N ALA A 169 19.00 -2.96 6.06
CA ALA A 169 17.99 -3.83 6.66
C ALA A 169 16.58 -3.62 6.06
N TRP A 170 16.23 -2.37 5.77
CA TRP A 170 14.94 -2.01 5.17
C TRP A 170 14.89 -2.35 3.69
N SER A 171 15.96 -2.06 2.94
CA SER A 171 16.07 -2.45 1.53
C SER A 171 15.94 -3.97 1.35
N ASN A 172 16.58 -4.76 2.22
CA ASN A 172 16.43 -6.22 2.24
C ASN A 172 15.01 -6.66 2.68
N ALA A 173 14.36 -5.90 3.57
CA ALA A 173 13.00 -6.18 4.00
C ALA A 173 11.99 -5.99 2.86
N PHE A 174 12.19 -5.02 1.97
CA PHE A 174 11.39 -4.85 0.76
C PHE A 174 11.41 -6.11 -0.12
N GLU A 175 12.60 -6.61 -0.47
CA GLU A 175 12.73 -7.82 -1.29
C GLU A 175 12.00 -9.01 -0.67
N ARG A 176 12.24 -9.27 0.63
CA ARG A 176 11.59 -10.37 1.35
C ARG A 176 10.07 -10.21 1.40
N ALA A 177 9.57 -9.02 1.75
CA ALA A 177 8.15 -8.74 1.88
C ALA A 177 7.41 -8.98 0.56
N TYR A 178 7.90 -8.39 -0.54
CA TYR A 178 7.21 -8.51 -1.82
C TYR A 178 7.38 -9.90 -2.44
N HIS A 179 8.45 -10.63 -2.13
CA HIS A 179 8.56 -12.05 -2.48
C HIS A 179 7.52 -12.92 -1.76
N ILE A 180 7.12 -12.58 -0.53
CA ILE A 180 6.03 -13.26 0.17
C ILE A 180 4.67 -12.85 -0.42
N LEU A 181 4.49 -11.57 -0.74
CA LEU A 181 3.21 -11.04 -1.23
C LEU A 181 2.93 -11.35 -2.72
N GLN A 182 3.90 -11.87 -3.46
CA GLN A 182 3.77 -12.14 -4.90
C GLN A 182 2.67 -13.18 -5.22
N TYR A 183 2.42 -14.15 -4.34
CA TYR A 183 1.57 -15.32 -4.63
C TYR A 183 0.09 -15.03 -4.89
N SER A 184 -0.42 -13.86 -4.48
CA SER A 184 -1.79 -13.48 -4.83
C SER A 184 -1.93 -13.22 -6.34
N PRO A 185 -3.01 -13.65 -7.01
CA PRO A 185 -3.25 -13.34 -8.42
C PRO A 185 -3.51 -11.85 -8.68
N LEU A 186 -3.74 -11.05 -7.63
CA LEU A 186 -3.88 -9.59 -7.73
C LEU A 186 -2.58 -8.98 -8.26
N LYS A 187 -2.65 -8.17 -9.33
CA LYS A 187 -1.48 -7.46 -9.88
C LYS A 187 -1.16 -6.27 -9.00
N LYS A 188 0.08 -6.18 -8.54
CA LYS A 188 0.55 -5.12 -7.64
C LYS A 188 1.38 -4.10 -8.40
N LEU A 189 1.07 -2.82 -8.20
CA LEU A 189 1.88 -1.69 -8.62
C LEU A 189 2.47 -1.04 -7.38
N ILE A 190 3.77 -0.81 -7.34
CA ILE A 190 4.37 -0.03 -6.25
C ILE A 190 4.19 1.45 -6.58
N GLY A 191 3.42 2.14 -5.76
CA GLY A 191 3.17 3.57 -5.85
C GLY A 191 4.26 4.37 -5.16
N LEU A 192 4.81 5.33 -5.88
CA LEU A 192 5.70 6.34 -5.35
C LEU A 192 5.08 7.70 -5.62
N TYR A 193 5.15 8.56 -4.62
CA TYR A 193 4.81 9.97 -4.79
C TYR A 193 5.98 10.70 -5.44
N HIS A 194 5.89 12.04 -5.48
CA HIS A 194 7.01 12.90 -5.84
C HIS A 194 8.28 12.49 -5.08
N GLY A 195 9.47 12.58 -5.67
CA GLY A 195 10.72 12.25 -4.98
C GLY A 195 11.76 11.52 -5.83
N ASP A 196 12.98 11.47 -5.31
CA ASP A 196 14.12 10.88 -6.00
C ASP A 196 14.25 9.38 -5.70
N LEU A 197 13.88 8.54 -6.67
CA LEU A 197 14.01 7.08 -6.57
C LEU A 197 15.45 6.59 -6.80
N ARG A 198 16.40 7.43 -7.24
CA ARG A 198 17.76 7.00 -7.62
C ARG A 198 18.46 6.11 -6.58
N PRO A 199 18.34 6.34 -5.25
CA PRO A 199 19.00 5.51 -4.24
C PRO A 199 18.50 4.06 -4.24
N ASN A 200 17.19 3.84 -4.34
CA ASN A 200 16.57 2.52 -4.22
C ASN A 200 15.92 2.00 -5.52
N LEU A 201 16.19 2.65 -6.66
CA LEU A 201 15.64 2.25 -7.96
C LEU A 201 15.99 0.81 -8.31
N GLY A 202 17.19 0.35 -7.97
CA GLY A 202 17.59 -1.05 -8.18
C GLY A 202 16.68 -2.02 -7.42
N VAL A 203 16.36 -1.70 -6.16
CA VAL A 203 15.45 -2.51 -5.33
C VAL A 203 14.04 -2.49 -5.94
N ALA A 204 13.49 -1.29 -6.16
CA ALA A 204 12.13 -1.11 -6.69
C ALA A 204 11.92 -1.81 -8.05
N ALA A 205 12.90 -1.70 -8.96
CA ALA A 205 12.86 -2.30 -10.28
C ALA A 205 12.96 -3.84 -10.25
N LEU A 206 13.49 -4.44 -9.18
CA LEU A 206 13.66 -5.89 -9.04
C LEU A 206 12.56 -6.58 -8.24
N LEU A 207 11.72 -5.84 -7.49
CA LEU A 207 10.62 -6.43 -6.72
C LEU A 207 9.70 -7.30 -7.60
N PRO A 208 9.20 -8.45 -7.12
CA PRO A 208 8.32 -9.34 -7.88
C PRO A 208 6.88 -8.81 -7.95
N VAL A 209 6.73 -7.62 -8.52
CA VAL A 209 5.48 -6.87 -8.71
C VAL A 209 5.23 -6.66 -10.21
N ALA A 210 3.99 -6.35 -10.56
CA ALA A 210 3.60 -6.15 -11.96
C ALA A 210 4.18 -4.86 -12.55
N GLY A 211 4.49 -3.86 -11.71
CA GLY A 211 4.99 -2.59 -12.19
C GLY A 211 5.26 -1.54 -11.12
N LEU A 212 5.68 -0.37 -11.58
CA LEU A 212 5.88 0.84 -10.78
C LEU A 212 4.88 1.91 -11.19
N HIS A 213 4.37 2.64 -10.21
CA HIS A 213 3.58 3.83 -10.41
C HIS A 213 4.34 5.04 -9.87
N LEU A 214 4.55 6.05 -10.72
CA LEU A 214 5.18 7.31 -10.38
C LEU A 214 4.13 8.41 -10.45
N ASP A 215 3.74 8.95 -9.29
CA ASP A 215 2.78 10.04 -9.22
C ASP A 215 3.49 11.39 -9.43
N SER A 216 2.85 12.28 -10.20
CA SER A 216 3.23 13.68 -10.38
C SER A 216 4.71 13.90 -10.72
N VAL A 217 5.16 13.34 -11.85
CA VAL A 217 6.55 13.54 -12.32
C VAL A 217 6.69 14.95 -12.87
N THR A 218 7.40 15.81 -12.12
CA THR A 218 7.71 17.20 -12.50
C THR A 218 9.09 17.37 -13.12
N GLU A 219 9.96 16.36 -13.02
CA GLU A 219 11.32 16.41 -13.56
C GLU A 219 11.60 15.21 -14.48
N PRO A 220 11.90 15.43 -15.77
CA PRO A 220 12.17 14.35 -16.71
C PRO A 220 13.46 13.58 -16.38
N GLU A 221 14.40 14.22 -15.67
CA GLU A 221 15.64 13.58 -15.22
C GLU A 221 15.39 12.40 -14.26
N LEU A 222 14.23 12.38 -13.59
CA LEU A 222 13.84 11.26 -12.72
C LEU A 222 13.33 10.05 -13.53
N LEU A 223 12.91 10.24 -14.78
CA LEU A 223 12.39 9.17 -15.64
C LEU A 223 13.48 8.40 -16.38
N ALA A 224 14.53 9.07 -16.85
CA ALA A 224 15.57 8.41 -17.64
C ALA A 224 16.21 7.21 -16.90
N PRO A 225 16.60 7.32 -15.61
CA PRO A 225 17.10 6.16 -14.86
C PRO A 225 16.07 5.03 -14.74
N VAL A 226 14.78 5.36 -14.60
CA VAL A 226 13.70 4.37 -14.52
C VAL A 226 13.58 3.62 -15.83
N PHE A 227 13.65 4.32 -16.97
CA PHE A 227 13.59 3.69 -18.29
C PHE A 227 14.76 2.73 -18.54
N ASP A 228 15.92 2.98 -17.96
CA ASP A 228 17.12 2.14 -18.13
C ASP A 228 17.12 0.92 -17.21
N ARG A 229 16.49 1.01 -16.03
CA ARG A 229 16.52 -0.05 -15.01
C ARG A 229 15.24 -0.87 -14.91
N LEU A 230 14.09 -0.30 -15.23
CA LEU A 230 12.81 -1.01 -15.17
C LEU A 230 12.68 -1.95 -16.36
N PRO A 231 12.54 -3.27 -16.14
CA PRO A 231 12.37 -4.21 -17.23
C PRO A 231 11.11 -3.90 -18.06
N VAL A 232 11.20 -3.97 -19.38
CA VAL A 232 10.11 -3.61 -20.30
C VAL A 232 8.86 -4.49 -20.20
N TYR A 233 8.97 -5.67 -19.56
CA TYR A 233 7.81 -6.52 -19.29
C TYR A 233 6.98 -6.04 -18.09
N LYS A 234 7.52 -5.13 -17.27
CA LYS A 234 6.81 -4.51 -16.15
C LYS A 234 6.01 -3.32 -16.64
N VAL A 235 4.89 -3.10 -15.97
CA VAL A 235 4.06 -1.92 -16.19
C VAL A 235 4.73 -0.68 -15.60
N LEU A 236 4.82 0.37 -16.39
CA LEU A 236 5.14 1.71 -15.92
C LEU A 236 3.85 2.52 -15.94
N SER A 237 3.37 2.90 -14.76
CA SER A 237 2.23 3.80 -14.62
C SER A 237 2.71 5.19 -14.25
N LEU A 238 2.32 6.19 -15.02
CA LEU A 238 2.60 7.60 -14.75
C LEU A 238 1.29 8.27 -14.31
N GLY A 239 1.34 8.97 -13.17
CA GLY A 239 0.22 9.72 -12.58
C GLY A 239 -0.17 10.95 -13.40
N GLU A 240 -0.73 11.98 -12.75
CA GLU A 240 -1.04 13.26 -13.42
C GLU A 240 0.25 13.86 -14.01
N CYS A 241 0.50 13.58 -15.29
CA CYS A 241 1.50 14.27 -16.08
C CYS A 241 0.83 15.54 -16.61
N ASP A 242 1.37 16.71 -16.26
CA ASP A 242 0.94 17.95 -16.91
C ASP A 242 1.34 17.89 -18.39
N THR A 243 0.42 17.44 -19.24
CA THR A 243 0.66 17.30 -20.68
C THR A 243 0.85 18.64 -21.40
N HIS A 244 0.70 19.77 -20.70
CA HIS A 244 0.82 21.11 -21.28
C HIS A 244 2.24 21.68 -21.21
N SER A 245 3.14 21.12 -20.40
CA SER A 245 4.55 21.47 -20.45
C SER A 245 5.28 20.60 -21.49
N GLY A 246 5.79 21.23 -22.55
CA GLY A 246 6.28 20.55 -23.76
C GLY A 246 7.36 19.47 -23.57
N TRP A 247 8.01 19.42 -22.40
CA TRP A 247 9.01 18.40 -22.07
C TRP A 247 8.38 17.04 -21.69
N HIS A 248 7.14 17.00 -21.18
CA HIS A 248 6.43 15.74 -20.93
C HIS A 248 6.22 14.97 -22.24
N GLN A 249 6.08 15.65 -23.37
CA GLN A 249 5.77 15.00 -24.63
C GLN A 249 6.92 14.11 -25.13
N GLU A 250 8.18 14.57 -25.04
CA GLU A 250 9.35 13.77 -25.44
C GLU A 250 9.56 12.56 -24.52
N SER A 251 9.51 12.76 -23.20
CA SER A 251 9.65 11.68 -22.22
C SER A 251 8.51 10.65 -22.34
N LEU A 252 7.28 11.10 -22.63
CA LEU A 252 6.15 10.21 -22.88
C LEU A 252 6.30 9.45 -24.20
N LEU A 253 6.84 10.07 -25.25
CA LEU A 253 7.13 9.39 -26.51
C LEU A 253 8.19 8.30 -26.31
N GLU A 254 9.25 8.59 -25.57
CA GLU A 254 10.27 7.60 -25.22
C GLU A 254 9.68 6.48 -24.36
N ALA A 255 8.88 6.79 -23.34
CA ALA A 255 8.21 5.80 -22.52
C ALA A 255 7.29 4.90 -23.36
N ARG A 256 6.54 5.48 -24.32
CA ARG A 256 5.69 4.72 -25.25
C ARG A 256 6.52 3.82 -26.17
N ALA A 257 7.66 4.29 -26.65
CA ALA A 257 8.55 3.52 -27.51
C ALA A 257 9.18 2.32 -26.75
N ARG A 258 9.50 2.49 -25.47
CA ARG A 258 10.14 1.44 -24.65
C ARG A 258 9.14 0.43 -24.07
N PHE A 259 8.03 0.91 -23.49
CA PHE A 259 7.10 0.07 -22.73
C PHE A 259 5.85 -0.35 -23.54
N GLY A 260 5.51 0.35 -24.62
CA GLY A 260 4.38 -0.01 -25.48
C GLY A 260 3.07 -0.16 -24.69
N GLU A 261 2.48 -1.35 -24.73
CA GLU A 261 1.25 -1.71 -24.00
C GLU A 261 1.41 -1.73 -22.48
N ASN A 262 2.65 -1.83 -21.97
CA ASN A 262 2.96 -1.79 -20.55
C ASN A 262 3.08 -0.36 -20.00
N LEU A 263 2.87 0.68 -20.82
CA LEU A 263 2.79 2.06 -20.33
C LEU A 263 1.33 2.42 -20.01
N MET A 264 1.08 2.85 -18.77
CA MET A 264 -0.19 3.43 -18.34
C MET A 264 0.00 4.91 -18.05
N VAL A 265 -0.82 5.79 -18.65
CA VAL A 265 -0.73 7.25 -18.46
C VAL A 265 -2.05 7.77 -17.93
N ALA A 266 -1.97 8.59 -16.88
CA ALA A 266 -3.11 9.00 -16.06
C ALA A 266 -3.78 7.80 -15.37
N ASP A 267 -4.57 8.06 -14.34
CA ASP A 267 -5.23 7.05 -13.50
C ASP A 267 -6.29 6.20 -14.24
N GLN A 268 -6.24 6.13 -15.57
CA GLN A 268 -7.14 5.35 -16.44
C GLN A 268 -6.93 3.85 -16.22
N PHE A 269 -7.70 3.26 -15.31
CA PHE A 269 -7.88 1.83 -15.20
C PHE A 269 -9.26 1.50 -15.77
N ALA A 270 -9.28 0.84 -16.92
CA ALA A 270 -10.48 0.17 -17.38
C ALA A 270 -10.77 -0.97 -16.40
N ALA A 271 -11.96 -0.93 -15.78
CA ALA A 271 -12.52 -2.02 -15.00
C ALA A 271 -12.85 -3.23 -15.88
#